data_AF-A0A4U6R4N6-F1
#
_entry.id   AF-A0A4U6R4N6-F1
#
_cell.length_a   1.000
_cell.length_b   1.000
_cell.length_c   1.000
_cell.angle_alpha   90.00
_cell.angle_beta   90.00
_cell.angle_gamma   90.00
#
_symmetry.space_group_name_H-M   'P 1'
#
loop_
_entity.id
_entity.type
_entity.pdbx_description
1 polymer ?
#
loop_
_entity_poly.entity_id
_entity_poly.type
_entity_poly.pdbx_seq_one_letter_code
_entity_poly.pdbx_strand_id
1 'polypeptide(L)'
;MYNRIRKQLNGILKTTNGPRGTCSGDAHVPEFEAHRHIRLLTFNIQVGINTSSYRHYLTRSWQHFLPHSKRNQNLDRIATLLSNYDVIALQECDGGSLRSGYINQVQYLAEASGIPYWHQQLNRNLGQLAQHSNGLLSRYRPLDVTEHRLPGLIPGRGAIVARYGVKEDPLVLVMMHLSLSKAAQQRQLAYIQELISEYQHVVLMGDLNNHAEELLNNTPLKHSNLVPLPNTAHSFPSWRPERALDHILVSPSLEIRRSEVVSYPVSDHLPIAMDIKLPKGYLETF
;
A
#
# COMPACT_ATOMS: atom_id res chain seq x y z
N MET A 1 -24.74 -45.60 -1.50
CA MET A 1 -23.77 -45.06 -0.51
C MET A 1 -22.82 -43.98 -1.09
N TYR A 2 -22.72 -43.82 -2.41
CA TYR A 2 -21.77 -42.89 -3.06
C TYR A 2 -22.26 -41.43 -3.23
N ASN A 3 -23.56 -41.16 -3.06
CA ASN A 3 -24.14 -39.82 -3.28
C ASN A 3 -24.30 -38.97 -2.01
N ARG A 4 -24.07 -39.52 -0.81
CA ARG A 4 -24.15 -38.77 0.47
C ARG A 4 -22.83 -38.12 0.87
N ILE A 5 -21.69 -38.67 0.47
CA ILE A 5 -20.35 -38.13 0.77
C ILE A 5 -20.03 -36.89 -0.08
N ARG A 6 -20.54 -36.82 -1.32
CA ARG A 6 -20.32 -35.68 -2.23
C ARG A 6 -21.08 -34.41 -1.80
N LYS A 7 -22.22 -34.53 -1.11
CA LYS A 7 -22.96 -33.37 -0.57
C LYS A 7 -22.34 -32.80 0.71
N GLN A 8 -21.62 -33.60 1.50
CA GLN A 8 -20.91 -33.13 2.69
C GLN A 8 -19.58 -32.44 2.36
N LEU A 9 -18.89 -32.87 1.29
CA LEU A 9 -17.68 -32.20 0.81
C LEU A 9 -17.95 -30.86 0.09
N ASN A 10 -19.11 -30.72 -0.57
CA ASN A 10 -19.50 -29.46 -1.21
C ASN A 10 -20.01 -28.40 -0.21
N GLY A 11 -20.24 -28.75 1.06
CA GLY A 11 -20.59 -27.81 2.13
C GLY A 11 -19.40 -27.08 2.75
N ILE A 12 -18.18 -27.63 2.62
CA ILE A 12 -16.95 -27.11 3.24
C ILE A 12 -16.14 -26.21 2.28
N LEU A 13 -16.54 -26.15 1.00
CA LEU A 13 -15.91 -25.32 -0.04
C LEU A 13 -16.81 -24.18 -0.52
N LYS A 14 -17.64 -23.62 0.36
CA LYS A 14 -18.08 -22.22 0.18
C LYS A 14 -16.93 -21.30 0.59
N THR A 15 -15.92 -21.22 -0.27
CA THR A 15 -15.01 -20.08 -0.25
C THR A 15 -15.84 -18.84 -0.56
N THR A 16 -16.11 -18.05 0.47
CA THR A 16 -16.66 -16.71 0.33
C THR A 16 -15.71 -15.91 -0.57
N ASN A 17 -16.08 -15.74 -1.84
CA ASN A 17 -15.40 -14.87 -2.79
C ASN A 17 -15.79 -13.40 -2.52
N GLY A 18 -15.64 -12.96 -1.28
CA GLY A 18 -15.70 -11.56 -0.87
C GLY A 18 -14.29 -11.02 -0.60
N PRO A 19 -14.12 -9.68 -0.54
CA PRO A 19 -12.87 -9.08 -0.07
C PRO A 19 -12.52 -9.64 1.32
N ARG A 20 -11.26 -10.04 1.51
CA ARG A 20 -10.78 -10.72 2.73
C ARG A 20 -10.09 -9.74 3.69
N GLY A 21 -10.34 -8.45 3.51
CA GLY A 21 -9.74 -7.40 4.29
C GLY A 21 -10.45 -7.08 5.59
N THR A 22 -9.74 -6.38 6.45
CA THR A 22 -10.28 -5.79 7.68
C THR A 22 -10.16 -4.26 7.60
N CYS A 23 -11.06 -3.53 8.26
CA CYS A 23 -11.04 -2.07 8.30
C CYS A 23 -11.55 -1.55 9.66
N SER A 24 -11.32 -0.26 9.92
CA SER A 24 -11.70 0.43 11.17
C SER A 24 -13.21 0.61 11.40
N GLY A 25 -14.05 0.47 10.38
CA GLY A 25 -15.48 0.81 10.45
C GLY A 25 -15.78 2.33 10.47
N ASP A 26 -17.05 2.70 10.71
CA ASP A 26 -17.60 4.07 10.52
C ASP A 26 -17.74 4.92 11.81
N ALA A 27 -17.18 4.49 12.95
CA ALA A 27 -17.42 5.16 14.23
C ALA A 27 -16.60 6.45 14.40
N HIS A 28 -17.33 7.57 14.55
CA HIS A 28 -16.96 8.93 14.98
C HIS A 28 -15.47 9.31 14.94
N VAL A 29 -15.13 10.21 14.02
CA VAL A 29 -13.76 10.67 13.73
C VAL A 29 -13.70 12.19 13.88
N PRO A 30 -12.64 12.76 14.50
CA PRO A 30 -12.47 14.21 14.62
C PRO A 30 -12.37 14.90 13.25
N GLU A 31 -12.97 16.09 13.13
CA GLU A 31 -12.73 17.01 12.01
C GLU A 31 -11.25 17.40 12.00
N PHE A 32 -10.53 17.04 10.94
CA PHE A 32 -9.14 17.47 10.76
C PHE A 32 -9.10 18.82 10.05
N GLU A 33 -8.27 19.74 10.52
CA GLU A 33 -8.07 21.03 9.86
C GLU A 33 -7.61 20.81 8.42
N ALA A 34 -8.45 21.24 7.47
CA ALA A 34 -8.18 21.14 6.06
C ALA A 34 -7.04 22.09 5.66
N HIS A 35 -5.80 21.61 5.78
CA HIS A 35 -4.73 22.21 5.00
C HIS A 35 -5.09 22.09 3.51
N ARG A 36 -4.74 23.09 2.68
CA ARG A 36 -4.98 23.02 1.23
C ARG A 36 -4.11 21.98 0.51
N HIS A 37 -3.54 21.04 1.24
CA HIS A 37 -2.70 19.97 0.75
C HIS A 37 -2.91 18.71 1.59
N ILE A 38 -2.59 17.57 0.99
CA ILE A 38 -2.60 16.25 1.61
C ILE A 38 -1.19 15.68 1.54
N ARG A 39 -0.69 15.15 2.66
CA ARG A 39 0.63 14.55 2.79
C ARG A 39 0.52 13.05 2.60
N LEU A 40 1.10 12.56 1.53
CA LEU A 40 1.07 11.17 1.12
C LEU A 40 2.37 10.48 1.50
N LEU A 41 2.31 9.21 1.89
CA LEU A 41 3.48 8.38 2.12
C LEU A 41 3.26 6.98 1.55
N THR A 42 4.21 6.44 0.79
CA THR A 42 4.27 5.00 0.52
C THR A 42 5.48 4.37 1.18
N PHE A 43 5.30 3.19 1.76
CA PHE A 43 6.36 2.50 2.47
C PHE A 43 6.21 0.96 2.46
N ASN A 44 7.18 0.28 1.86
CA ASN A 44 7.38 -1.15 2.01
C ASN A 44 8.08 -1.43 3.36
N ILE A 45 7.37 -2.03 4.31
CA ILE A 45 7.86 -2.21 5.69
C ILE A 45 8.52 -3.58 5.96
N GLN A 46 8.56 -4.47 4.97
CA GLN A 46 9.16 -5.81 5.08
C GLN A 46 8.73 -6.58 6.35
N VAL A 47 7.43 -6.60 6.64
CA VAL A 47 6.85 -7.24 7.84
C VAL A 47 7.39 -6.64 9.16
N GLY A 48 7.83 -5.39 9.15
CA GLY A 48 8.43 -4.70 10.29
C GLY A 48 9.83 -5.20 10.65
N ILE A 49 10.53 -5.88 9.73
CA ILE A 49 11.89 -6.35 9.93
C ILE A 49 12.89 -5.23 9.63
N ASN A 50 13.82 -4.97 10.55
CA ASN A 50 14.89 -4.03 10.32
C ASN A 50 16.03 -4.67 9.52
N THR A 51 16.21 -4.20 8.28
CA THR A 51 17.22 -4.66 7.34
C THR A 51 18.17 -3.53 6.97
N SER A 52 19.48 -3.72 7.23
CA SER A 52 20.52 -2.71 7.02
C SER A 52 21.74 -3.25 6.26
N SER A 53 21.63 -4.42 5.64
CA SER A 53 22.72 -5.07 4.90
C SER A 53 22.21 -6.21 4.01
N TYR A 54 22.82 -6.40 2.83
CA TYR A 54 22.53 -7.55 1.95
C TYR A 54 22.76 -8.91 2.62
N ARG A 55 23.70 -9.00 3.56
CA ARG A 55 23.95 -10.25 4.30
C ARG A 55 22.71 -10.68 5.10
N HIS A 56 21.84 -9.74 5.47
CA HIS A 56 20.62 -10.04 6.22
C HIS A 56 19.63 -10.88 5.41
N TYR A 57 19.56 -10.75 4.08
CA TYR A 57 18.72 -11.64 3.28
C TYR A 57 19.13 -13.13 3.39
N LEU A 58 20.40 -13.41 3.69
CA LEU A 58 20.93 -14.76 3.84
C LEU A 58 21.00 -15.21 5.30
N THR A 59 21.38 -14.32 6.22
CA THR A 59 21.66 -14.66 7.63
C THR A 59 20.45 -14.48 8.54
N ARG A 60 19.43 -13.73 8.10
CA ARG A 60 18.29 -13.31 8.92
C ARG A 60 16.95 -13.81 8.39
N SER A 61 16.93 -14.84 7.55
CA SER A 61 15.69 -15.61 7.25
C SER A 61 15.01 -16.14 8.52
N TRP A 62 15.76 -16.29 9.61
CA TRP A 62 15.26 -16.62 10.96
C TRP A 62 14.56 -15.46 11.68
N GLN A 63 14.55 -14.24 11.15
CA GLN A 63 13.96 -13.08 11.84
C GLN A 63 12.44 -13.12 11.92
N HIS A 64 11.79 -13.97 11.14
CA HIS A 64 10.41 -14.39 11.36
C HIS A 64 10.20 -15.07 12.73
N PHE A 65 11.29 -15.46 13.42
CA PHE A 65 11.32 -16.01 14.78
C PHE A 65 11.98 -15.06 15.80
N LEU A 66 12.20 -13.77 15.47
CA LEU A 66 12.74 -12.78 16.42
C LEU A 66 11.82 -12.62 17.64
N PRO A 67 12.38 -12.30 18.82
CA PRO A 67 11.59 -11.97 19.99
C PRO A 67 10.62 -10.82 19.69
N HIS A 68 9.37 -11.00 20.09
CA HIS A 68 8.26 -10.07 19.89
C HIS A 68 8.61 -8.61 20.22
N SER A 69 9.41 -8.37 21.26
CA SER A 69 9.77 -7.03 21.75
C SER A 69 10.57 -6.18 20.75
N LYS A 70 11.53 -6.76 20.01
CA LYS A 70 12.33 -5.99 19.03
C LYS A 70 11.54 -5.63 17.77
N ARG A 71 10.62 -6.51 17.35
CA ARG A 71 9.72 -6.24 16.22
C ARG A 71 8.73 -5.12 16.58
N ASN A 72 8.19 -5.14 17.80
CA ASN A 72 7.32 -4.08 18.29
C ASN A 72 8.03 -2.72 18.30
N GLN A 73 9.28 -2.65 18.79
CA GLN A 73 10.07 -1.41 18.74
C GLN A 73 10.26 -0.87 17.31
N ASN A 74 10.40 -1.74 16.30
CA ASN A 74 10.50 -1.28 14.92
C ASN A 74 9.15 -0.78 14.38
N LEU A 75 8.05 -1.47 14.71
CA LEU A 75 6.70 -1.01 14.38
C LEU A 75 6.38 0.34 15.05
N ASP A 76 6.84 0.58 16.28
CA ASP A 76 6.67 1.87 16.97
C ASP A 76 7.43 3.01 16.26
N ARG A 77 8.64 2.72 15.79
CA ARG A 77 9.42 3.66 14.98
C ARG A 77 8.70 3.97 13.66
N ILE A 78 8.18 2.95 12.99
CA ILE A 78 7.37 3.12 11.79
C ILE A 78 6.14 3.98 12.13
N ALA A 79 5.38 3.66 13.17
CA ALA A 79 4.20 4.42 13.59
C ALA A 79 4.51 5.91 13.87
N THR A 80 5.65 6.19 14.51
CA THR A 80 6.13 7.56 14.75
C THR A 80 6.41 8.33 13.45
N LEU A 81 6.93 7.65 12.43
CA LEU A 81 7.06 8.24 11.09
C LEU A 81 5.68 8.49 10.48
N LEU A 82 4.81 7.47 10.51
CA LEU A 82 3.49 7.49 9.87
C LEU A 82 2.60 8.62 10.41
N SER A 83 2.70 8.97 11.70
CA SER A 83 1.91 10.05 12.30
C SER A 83 2.13 11.43 11.67
N ASN A 84 3.16 11.62 10.84
CA ASN A 84 3.43 12.89 10.15
C ASN A 84 2.68 13.04 8.81
N TYR A 85 1.98 12.00 8.37
CA TYR A 85 1.31 11.93 7.06
C TYR A 85 -0.20 11.74 7.22
N ASP A 86 -0.91 11.94 6.11
CA ASP A 86 -2.36 11.94 6.11
C ASP A 86 -2.95 10.71 5.41
N VAL A 87 -2.39 10.28 4.27
CA VAL A 87 -2.77 9.02 3.61
C VAL A 87 -1.53 8.21 3.29
N ILE A 88 -1.53 6.95 3.73
CA ILE A 88 -0.35 6.09 3.75
C ILE A 88 -0.65 4.77 3.05
N ALA A 89 0.22 4.41 2.12
CA ALA A 89 0.26 3.12 1.44
C ALA A 89 1.36 2.24 2.06
N LEU A 90 0.97 1.15 2.70
CA LEU A 90 1.88 0.17 3.28
C LEU A 90 1.94 -1.10 2.44
N GLN A 91 3.16 -1.55 2.11
CA GLN A 91 3.41 -2.82 1.43
C GLN A 91 4.15 -3.80 2.35
N GLU A 92 4.01 -5.09 2.05
CA GLU A 92 4.61 -6.19 2.82
C GLU A 92 4.27 -6.19 4.31
N CYS A 93 3.04 -5.81 4.64
CA CYS A 93 2.51 -6.00 5.98
C CYS A 93 2.18 -7.49 6.22
N ASP A 94 2.03 -7.85 7.49
CA ASP A 94 1.37 -9.08 7.89
C ASP A 94 -0.01 -8.83 8.51
N GLY A 95 -1.02 -9.55 8.04
CA GLY A 95 -2.42 -9.44 8.50
C GLY A 95 -2.73 -10.11 9.85
N GLY A 96 -1.73 -10.69 10.53
CA GLY A 96 -1.92 -11.40 11.80
C GLY A 96 -1.73 -12.90 11.62
N SER A 97 -0.50 -13.36 11.80
CA SER A 97 -0.10 -14.76 11.68
C SER A 97 0.96 -15.12 12.72
N LEU A 98 1.32 -16.40 12.82
CA LEU A 98 2.36 -16.88 13.74
C LEU A 98 3.66 -16.08 13.61
N ARG A 99 4.10 -15.76 12.37
CA ARG A 99 5.34 -15.00 12.14
C ARG A 99 5.29 -13.56 12.65
N SER A 100 4.11 -13.00 12.86
CA SER A 100 3.89 -11.65 13.41
C SER A 100 3.42 -11.69 14.87
N GLY A 101 3.41 -12.87 15.52
CA GLY A 101 2.85 -13.02 16.86
C GLY A 101 1.35 -12.76 16.89
N TYR A 102 0.66 -13.02 15.79
CA TYR A 102 -0.76 -12.76 15.55
C TYR A 102 -1.15 -11.26 15.58
N ILE A 103 -0.17 -10.36 15.47
CA ILE A 103 -0.41 -8.93 15.32
C ILE A 103 -0.77 -8.62 13.87
N ASN A 104 -1.96 -8.05 13.65
CA ASN A 104 -2.28 -7.38 12.40
C ASN A 104 -1.49 -6.06 12.35
N GLN A 105 -0.46 -6.01 11.50
CA GLN A 105 0.46 -4.87 11.45
C GLN A 105 -0.20 -3.61 10.90
N VAL A 106 -1.18 -3.75 9.99
CA VAL A 106 -1.90 -2.60 9.44
C VAL A 106 -2.70 -1.92 10.55
N GLN A 107 -3.47 -2.70 11.30
CA GLN A 107 -4.24 -2.21 12.45
C GLN A 107 -3.33 -1.60 13.52
N TYR A 108 -2.27 -2.31 13.91
CA TYR A 108 -1.32 -1.82 14.91
C TYR A 108 -0.74 -0.46 14.54
N LEU A 109 -0.28 -0.33 13.28
CA LEU A 109 0.31 0.92 12.80
C LEU A 109 -0.71 2.05 12.76
N ALA A 110 -1.97 1.77 12.41
CA ALA A 110 -3.04 2.76 12.46
C ALA A 110 -3.26 3.28 13.89
N GLU A 111 -3.44 2.38 14.85
CA GLU A 111 -3.67 2.70 16.26
C GLU A 111 -2.48 3.46 16.86
N ALA A 112 -1.25 2.96 16.66
CA ALA A 112 -0.05 3.56 17.22
C ALA A 112 0.32 4.92 16.59
N SER A 113 -0.10 5.18 15.35
CA SER A 113 0.10 6.48 14.68
C SER A 113 -1.05 7.46 14.89
N GLY A 114 -2.13 7.03 15.57
CA GLY A 114 -3.33 7.84 15.77
C GLY A 114 -4.13 8.09 14.50
N ILE A 115 -4.06 7.18 13.52
CA ILE A 115 -4.74 7.32 12.23
C ILE A 115 -6.03 6.48 12.25
N PRO A 116 -7.21 7.14 12.15
CA PRO A 116 -8.50 6.51 12.45
C PRO A 116 -8.96 5.54 11.38
N TYR A 117 -8.75 5.84 10.09
CA TYR A 117 -9.19 4.97 9.01
C TYR A 117 -8.06 4.06 8.57
N TRP A 118 -8.35 2.77 8.49
CA TRP A 118 -7.41 1.82 7.92
C TRP A 118 -8.14 0.71 7.17
N HIS A 119 -7.47 0.18 6.15
CA HIS A 119 -7.95 -0.92 5.34
C HIS A 119 -6.81 -1.88 5.03
N GLN A 120 -6.99 -3.16 5.32
CA GLN A 120 -6.01 -4.21 5.08
C GLN A 120 -6.47 -5.09 3.92
N GLN A 121 -5.69 -5.19 2.83
CA GLN A 121 -5.94 -6.14 1.76
C GLN A 121 -5.05 -7.39 1.92
N LEU A 122 -5.65 -8.57 2.03
CA LEU A 122 -4.92 -9.83 2.08
C LEU A 122 -4.53 -10.32 0.67
N ASN A 123 -3.24 -10.22 0.35
CA ASN A 123 -2.71 -10.60 -0.96
C ASN A 123 -2.38 -12.09 -1.07
N ARG A 124 -1.66 -12.63 -0.08
CA ARG A 124 -1.26 -14.04 -0.06
C ARG A 124 -1.43 -14.63 1.33
N ASN A 125 -2.32 -15.61 1.43
CA ASN A 125 -2.64 -16.31 2.67
C ASN A 125 -1.91 -17.67 2.71
N LEU A 126 -0.95 -17.82 3.61
CA LEU A 126 -0.23 -19.08 3.90
C LEU A 126 -0.73 -19.69 5.23
N GLY A 127 -2.03 -19.56 5.49
CA GLY A 127 -2.68 -20.04 6.70
C GLY A 127 -2.18 -19.32 7.95
N GLN A 128 -1.92 -20.08 9.01
CA GLN A 128 -1.44 -19.52 10.27
C GLN A 128 0.02 -19.05 10.20
N LEU A 129 0.79 -19.43 9.18
CA LEU A 129 2.22 -19.10 9.12
C LEU A 129 2.46 -17.64 8.72
N ALA A 130 1.83 -17.19 7.64
CA ALA A 130 2.07 -15.87 7.05
C ALA A 130 0.84 -15.35 6.31
N GLN A 131 0.45 -14.11 6.56
CA GLN A 131 -0.63 -13.44 5.87
C GLN A 131 -0.10 -12.17 5.21
N HIS A 132 0.43 -12.28 4.00
CA HIS A 132 1.01 -11.13 3.33
C HIS A 132 -0.10 -10.18 2.90
N SER A 133 0.00 -8.94 3.37
CA SER A 133 -1.03 -7.94 3.21
C SER A 133 -0.46 -6.62 2.74
N ASN A 134 -1.33 -5.85 2.12
CA ASN A 134 -1.18 -4.43 1.83
C ASN A 134 -2.05 -3.65 2.84
N GLY A 135 -1.67 -2.43 3.18
CA GLY A 135 -2.42 -1.58 4.11
C GLY A 135 -2.60 -0.16 3.59
N LEU A 136 -3.81 0.38 3.69
CA LEU A 136 -4.10 1.80 3.48
C LEU A 136 -4.43 2.40 4.84
N LEU A 137 -3.75 3.46 5.26
CA LEU A 137 -4.13 4.27 6.42
C LEU A 137 -4.55 5.66 5.92
N SER A 138 -5.58 6.24 6.54
CA SER A 138 -6.07 7.57 6.19
C SER A 138 -6.56 8.34 7.41
N ARG A 139 -6.17 9.61 7.51
CA ARG A 139 -6.76 10.56 8.46
C ARG A 139 -8.18 10.96 8.05
N TYR A 140 -8.43 10.98 6.75
CA TYR A 140 -9.70 11.39 6.16
C TYR A 140 -10.58 10.19 5.85
N ARG A 141 -11.89 10.39 5.88
CA ARG A 141 -12.83 9.33 5.54
C ARG A 141 -12.86 9.14 4.01
N PRO A 142 -12.53 7.96 3.48
CA PRO A 142 -12.78 7.69 2.07
C PRO A 142 -14.29 7.67 1.80
N LEU A 143 -14.71 8.18 0.65
CA LEU A 143 -16.05 7.98 0.10
C LEU A 143 -16.36 6.48 -0.01
N ASP A 144 -15.36 5.73 -0.46
CA ASP A 144 -15.35 4.28 -0.49
C ASP A 144 -13.92 3.74 -0.67
N VAL A 145 -13.77 2.45 -0.39
CA VAL A 145 -12.53 1.69 -0.58
C VAL A 145 -12.86 0.37 -1.27
N THR A 146 -12.18 0.08 -2.39
CA THR A 146 -12.32 -1.18 -3.12
C THR A 146 -11.00 -1.93 -3.24
N GLU A 147 -11.09 -3.26 -3.13
CA GLU A 147 -9.94 -4.15 -3.30
C GLU A 147 -9.94 -4.78 -4.68
N HIS A 148 -8.78 -4.74 -5.34
CA HIS A 148 -8.58 -5.34 -6.64
C HIS A 148 -7.45 -6.36 -6.59
N ARG A 149 -7.70 -7.59 -7.04
CA ARG A 149 -6.63 -8.56 -7.28
C ARG A 149 -5.98 -8.26 -8.62
N LEU A 150 -4.65 -8.10 -8.62
CA LEU A 150 -3.94 -7.77 -9.84
C LEU A 150 -3.66 -9.03 -10.67
N PRO A 151 -3.79 -8.95 -12.01
CA PRO A 151 -3.58 -10.10 -12.88
C PRO A 151 -2.13 -10.60 -12.82
N GLY A 152 -1.95 -11.92 -12.85
CA GLY A 152 -0.63 -12.55 -12.80
C GLY A 152 -0.74 -14.07 -12.83
N LEU A 153 0.34 -14.75 -13.25
CA LEU A 153 0.41 -16.21 -13.24
C LEU A 153 0.33 -16.78 -11.83
N ILE A 154 0.96 -16.08 -10.87
CA ILE A 154 0.95 -16.43 -9.46
C ILE A 154 0.13 -15.37 -8.73
N PRO A 155 -0.92 -15.75 -7.98
CA PRO A 155 -1.67 -14.81 -7.17
C PRO A 155 -0.81 -14.28 -6.01
N GLY A 156 -1.06 -13.04 -5.59
CA GLY A 156 -0.31 -12.44 -4.48
C GLY A 156 0.03 -10.97 -4.65
N ARG A 157 -0.55 -10.30 -5.65
CA ARG A 157 -0.49 -8.85 -5.83
C ARG A 157 -1.90 -8.27 -5.87
N GLY A 158 -2.05 -7.08 -5.35
CA GLY A 158 -3.32 -6.41 -5.19
C GLY A 158 -3.14 -4.89 -5.22
N ALA A 159 -4.26 -4.22 -5.48
CA ALA A 159 -4.40 -2.78 -5.35
C ALA A 159 -5.57 -2.45 -4.43
N ILE A 160 -5.44 -1.37 -3.67
CA ILE A 160 -6.53 -0.74 -2.91
C ILE A 160 -6.83 0.59 -3.59
N VAL A 161 -8.06 0.79 -4.01
CA VAL A 161 -8.53 2.07 -4.56
C VAL A 161 -9.36 2.74 -3.47
N ALA A 162 -8.99 3.97 -3.12
CA ALA A 162 -9.74 4.81 -2.19
C ALA A 162 -10.09 6.13 -2.87
N ARG A 163 -11.35 6.55 -2.74
CA ARG A 163 -11.86 7.79 -3.33
C ARG A 163 -12.16 8.80 -2.23
N TYR A 164 -11.84 10.06 -2.47
CA TYR A 164 -12.02 11.14 -1.49
C TYR A 164 -12.59 12.41 -2.15
N GLY A 165 -13.12 13.31 -1.32
CA GLY A 165 -13.63 14.63 -1.74
C GLY A 165 -15.02 14.52 -2.39
N VAL A 166 -15.15 15.09 -3.60
CA VAL A 166 -16.44 15.20 -4.30
C VAL A 166 -16.75 13.91 -5.05
N LYS A 167 -17.97 13.38 -4.94
CA LYS A 167 -18.34 12.09 -5.55
C LYS A 167 -18.31 12.11 -7.07
N GLU A 168 -18.70 13.23 -7.66
CA GLU A 168 -18.81 13.43 -9.11
C GLU A 168 -17.44 13.63 -9.79
N ASP A 169 -16.46 14.14 -9.04
CA ASP A 169 -15.08 14.33 -9.47
C ASP A 169 -14.17 14.03 -8.28
N PRO A 170 -13.88 12.76 -7.97
CA PRO A 170 -13.15 12.37 -6.77
C PRO A 170 -11.63 12.38 -6.96
N LEU A 171 -10.90 12.57 -5.84
CA LEU A 171 -9.49 12.22 -5.78
C LEU A 171 -9.39 10.70 -5.62
N VAL A 172 -8.85 10.03 -6.62
CA VAL A 172 -8.66 8.58 -6.66
C VAL A 172 -7.23 8.23 -6.29
N LEU A 173 -7.05 7.62 -5.13
CA LEU A 173 -5.77 7.11 -4.66
C LEU A 173 -5.73 5.61 -4.82
N VAL A 174 -4.75 5.11 -5.57
CA VAL A 174 -4.53 3.69 -5.81
C VAL A 174 -3.22 3.28 -5.17
N MET A 175 -3.32 2.56 -4.06
CA MET A 175 -2.18 1.87 -3.48
C MET A 175 -1.97 0.54 -4.20
N MET A 176 -0.74 0.20 -4.56
CA MET A 176 -0.42 -1.08 -5.18
C MET A 176 0.95 -1.62 -4.79
N HIS A 177 1.14 -2.91 -5.00
CA HIS A 177 2.45 -3.55 -4.99
C HIS A 177 2.51 -4.40 -6.27
N LEU A 178 3.46 -4.12 -7.16
CA LEU A 178 3.56 -4.84 -8.43
C LEU A 178 4.41 -6.10 -8.33
N SER A 179 4.27 -6.98 -9.32
CA SER A 179 5.15 -8.14 -9.48
C SER A 179 6.54 -7.73 -9.94
N LEU A 180 7.56 -8.56 -9.67
CA LEU A 180 8.92 -8.37 -10.22
C LEU A 180 9.01 -8.68 -11.73
N SER A 181 8.12 -9.52 -12.25
CA SER A 181 8.12 -9.92 -13.67
C SER A 181 7.59 -8.79 -14.54
N LYS A 182 8.40 -8.32 -15.51
CA LYS A 182 7.98 -7.31 -16.50
C LYS A 182 6.67 -7.68 -17.21
N ALA A 183 6.52 -8.93 -17.66
CA ALA A 183 5.30 -9.40 -18.32
C ALA A 183 4.07 -9.42 -17.39
N ALA A 184 4.27 -9.63 -16.08
CA ALA A 184 3.20 -9.45 -15.10
C ALA A 184 2.89 -7.96 -14.92
N GLN A 185 3.91 -7.11 -14.74
CA GLN A 185 3.74 -5.66 -14.61
C GLN A 185 2.93 -5.06 -15.78
N GLN A 186 3.21 -5.47 -17.03
CA GLN A 186 2.44 -5.04 -18.20
C GLN A 186 0.93 -5.29 -18.05
N ARG A 187 0.54 -6.49 -17.64
CA ARG A 187 -0.87 -6.85 -17.43
C ARG A 187 -1.48 -6.14 -16.23
N GLN A 188 -0.72 -5.99 -15.16
CA GLN A 188 -1.17 -5.31 -13.94
C GLN A 188 -1.40 -3.83 -14.21
N LEU A 189 -0.49 -3.18 -14.94
CA LEU A 189 -0.58 -1.77 -15.31
C LEU A 189 -1.62 -1.51 -16.39
N ALA A 190 -1.89 -2.47 -17.29
CA ALA A 190 -3.05 -2.38 -18.19
C ALA A 190 -4.36 -2.31 -17.39
N TYR A 191 -4.51 -3.23 -16.42
CA TYR A 191 -5.68 -3.26 -15.56
C TYR A 191 -5.82 -1.99 -14.71
N ILE A 192 -4.73 -1.47 -14.15
CA ILE A 192 -4.74 -0.19 -13.41
C ILE A 192 -5.08 0.96 -14.34
N GLN A 193 -4.53 1.00 -15.56
CA GLN A 193 -4.81 2.07 -16.52
C GLN A 193 -6.31 2.12 -16.87
N GLU A 194 -6.95 0.97 -17.08
CA GLU A 194 -8.40 0.89 -17.30
C GLU A 194 -9.16 1.46 -16.09
N LEU A 195 -8.80 1.05 -14.87
CA LEU A 195 -9.44 1.51 -13.64
C LEU A 195 -9.37 3.02 -13.42
N ILE A 196 -8.26 3.67 -13.83
CA ILE A 196 -8.05 5.09 -13.56
C ILE A 196 -8.46 6.01 -14.72
N SER A 197 -8.77 5.43 -15.89
CA SER A 197 -8.89 6.18 -17.16
C SER A 197 -9.98 7.25 -17.19
N GLU A 198 -11.03 7.09 -16.38
CA GLU A 198 -12.17 8.01 -16.33
C GLU A 198 -11.99 9.12 -15.27
N TYR A 199 -10.91 9.10 -14.50
CA TYR A 199 -10.72 10.01 -13.38
C TYR A 199 -9.71 11.11 -13.69
N GLN A 200 -10.06 12.34 -13.30
CA GLN A 200 -9.23 13.52 -13.50
C GLN A 200 -8.11 13.64 -12.46
N HIS A 201 -8.38 13.25 -11.21
CA HIS A 201 -7.50 13.43 -10.06
C HIS A 201 -7.02 12.07 -9.55
N VAL A 202 -5.85 11.62 -10.01
CA VAL A 202 -5.33 10.28 -9.73
C VAL A 202 -3.99 10.35 -9.04
N VAL A 203 -3.84 9.55 -7.99
CA VAL A 203 -2.57 9.25 -7.32
C VAL A 203 -2.35 7.75 -7.39
N LEU A 204 -1.26 7.30 -8.01
CA LEU A 204 -0.79 5.91 -7.90
C LEU A 204 0.39 5.89 -6.94
N MET A 205 0.37 5.03 -5.92
CA MET A 205 1.46 4.96 -4.96
C MET A 205 1.76 3.55 -4.49
N GLY A 206 3.04 3.23 -4.29
CA GLY A 206 3.42 1.88 -3.90
C GLY A 206 4.84 1.47 -4.26
N ASP A 207 5.17 0.23 -3.93
CA ASP A 207 6.33 -0.48 -4.48
C ASP A 207 5.96 -1.02 -5.87
N LEU A 208 6.41 -0.31 -6.90
CA LEU A 208 6.14 -0.65 -8.29
C LEU A 208 7.22 -1.56 -8.88
N ASN A 209 8.26 -1.89 -8.10
CA ASN A 209 9.36 -2.78 -8.49
C ASN A 209 10.06 -2.38 -9.80
N ASN A 210 9.95 -1.12 -10.21
CA ASN A 210 10.51 -0.63 -11.46
C ASN A 210 10.71 0.89 -11.43
N HIS A 211 11.54 1.42 -12.32
CA HIS A 211 11.81 2.85 -12.42
C HIS A 211 10.66 3.58 -13.12
N ALA A 212 10.41 4.83 -12.74
CA ALA A 212 9.35 5.67 -13.32
C ALA A 212 9.45 5.77 -14.85
N GLU A 213 10.67 5.91 -15.39
CA GLU A 213 10.89 5.97 -16.84
C GLU A 213 10.37 4.72 -17.57
N GLU A 214 10.66 3.53 -17.04
CA GLU A 214 10.17 2.27 -17.62
C GLU A 214 8.64 2.18 -17.49
N LEU A 215 8.10 2.54 -16.31
CA LEU A 215 6.66 2.52 -16.04
C LEU A 215 5.90 3.45 -17.00
N LEU A 216 6.40 4.67 -17.21
CA LEU A 216 5.70 5.72 -17.95
C LEU A 216 5.99 5.72 -19.46
N ASN A 217 7.03 5.04 -19.95
CA ASN A 217 7.32 5.00 -21.38
C ASN A 217 7.03 3.64 -22.02
N ASN A 218 7.21 2.56 -21.26
CA ASN A 218 7.22 1.20 -21.80
C ASN A 218 6.06 0.33 -21.30
N THR A 219 5.07 0.91 -20.62
CA THR A 219 3.87 0.20 -20.14
C THR A 219 2.59 0.93 -20.57
N PRO A 220 1.39 0.35 -20.34
CA PRO A 220 0.12 1.02 -20.63
C PRO A 220 -0.05 2.37 -19.92
N LEU A 221 0.67 2.63 -18.83
CA LEU A 221 0.65 3.94 -18.16
C LEU A 221 1.19 5.09 -19.03
N LYS A 222 1.86 4.82 -20.16
CA LYS A 222 2.36 5.87 -21.05
C LYS A 222 1.31 6.84 -21.59
N HIS A 223 0.04 6.44 -21.55
CA HIS A 223 -1.08 7.27 -21.98
C HIS A 223 -1.77 8.05 -20.84
N SER A 224 -1.31 7.88 -19.60
CA SER A 224 -1.94 8.47 -18.41
C SER A 224 -1.40 9.86 -18.05
N ASN A 225 -0.32 10.32 -18.69
CA ASN A 225 0.35 11.60 -18.41
C ASN A 225 0.71 11.81 -16.92
N LEU A 226 0.87 10.72 -16.16
CA LEU A 226 1.21 10.80 -14.75
C LEU A 226 2.61 11.40 -14.56
N VAL A 227 2.72 12.26 -13.56
CA VAL A 227 3.95 12.96 -13.17
C VAL A 227 4.61 12.17 -12.03
N PRO A 228 5.85 11.68 -12.21
CA PRO A 228 6.58 10.95 -11.18
C PRO A 228 7.37 11.88 -10.25
N LEU A 229 7.99 11.30 -9.21
CA LEU A 229 9.14 11.90 -8.56
C LEU A 229 10.35 11.99 -9.53
N PRO A 230 11.35 12.83 -9.25
CA PRO A 230 12.62 12.82 -9.97
C PRO A 230 13.26 11.43 -9.98
N ASN A 231 13.93 11.06 -11.09
CA ASN A 231 14.59 9.75 -11.23
C ASN A 231 15.67 9.47 -10.16
N THR A 232 16.15 10.51 -9.47
CA THR A 232 17.11 10.45 -8.36
C THR A 232 16.47 10.06 -7.03
N ALA A 233 15.15 9.86 -6.96
CA ALA A 233 14.43 9.42 -5.77
C ALA A 233 14.68 7.92 -5.49
N HIS A 234 15.92 7.55 -5.20
CA HIS A 234 16.31 6.19 -4.90
C HIS A 234 15.84 5.80 -3.50
N SER A 235 15.02 4.76 -3.42
CA SER A 235 14.47 4.22 -2.17
C SER A 235 15.13 2.90 -1.75
N PHE A 236 15.81 2.19 -2.68
CA PHE A 236 16.29 0.84 -2.45
C PHE A 236 17.77 0.63 -2.84
N PRO A 237 18.52 -0.17 -2.06
CA PRO A 237 18.23 -0.55 -0.68
C PRO A 237 18.39 0.65 0.27
N SER A 238 17.71 0.63 1.41
CA SER A 238 17.64 1.79 2.31
C SER A 238 18.98 2.25 2.89
N TRP A 239 19.94 1.34 3.06
CA TRP A 239 21.29 1.63 3.58
C TRP A 239 22.26 2.15 2.52
N ARG A 240 21.91 2.04 1.23
CA ARG A 240 22.70 2.55 0.10
C ARG A 240 21.78 2.71 -1.12
N PRO A 241 20.93 3.76 -1.16
CA PRO A 241 19.89 3.85 -2.17
C PRO A 241 20.46 4.07 -3.57
N GLU A 242 20.21 3.11 -4.45
CA GLU A 242 20.70 3.10 -5.84
C GLU A 242 19.58 2.90 -6.87
N ARG A 243 18.39 2.48 -6.41
CA ARG A 243 17.23 2.17 -7.26
C ARG A 243 15.99 2.90 -6.78
N ALA A 244 15.20 3.42 -7.72
CA ALA A 244 13.91 4.05 -7.48
C ALA A 244 12.79 3.05 -7.81
N LEU A 245 12.37 2.26 -6.82
CA LEU A 245 11.37 1.20 -7.00
C LEU A 245 10.00 1.59 -6.43
N ASP A 246 10.00 2.45 -5.42
CA ASP A 246 8.81 3.00 -4.79
C ASP A 246 8.48 4.35 -5.44
N HIS A 247 7.20 4.58 -5.72
CA HIS A 247 6.77 5.77 -6.43
C HIS A 247 5.48 6.33 -5.86
N ILE A 248 5.32 7.65 -6.00
CA ILE A 248 4.03 8.34 -5.99
C ILE A 248 3.91 9.05 -7.35
N LEU A 249 2.98 8.60 -8.19
CA LEU A 249 2.71 9.14 -9.52
C LEU A 249 1.38 9.89 -9.47
N VAL A 250 1.31 11.10 -9.98
CA VAL A 250 0.10 11.93 -9.87
C VAL A 250 -0.36 12.47 -11.21
N SER A 251 -1.67 12.63 -11.40
CA SER A 251 -2.22 13.26 -12.60
C SER A 251 -1.79 14.73 -12.70
N PRO A 252 -1.66 15.31 -13.92
CA PRO A 252 -1.26 16.72 -14.11
C PRO A 252 -2.19 17.75 -13.44
N SER A 253 -3.42 17.33 -13.10
CA SER A 253 -4.40 18.14 -12.38
C SER A 253 -4.03 18.40 -10.90
N LEU A 254 -3.05 17.67 -10.36
CA LEU A 254 -2.61 17.76 -8.97
C LEU A 254 -1.28 18.51 -8.87
N GLU A 255 -1.29 19.64 -8.16
CA GLU A 255 -0.10 20.46 -7.94
C GLU A 255 0.77 19.83 -6.84
N ILE A 256 1.96 19.35 -7.21
CA ILE A 256 2.96 18.83 -6.26
C ILE A 256 3.61 20.01 -5.53
N ARG A 257 3.48 20.04 -4.21
CA ARG A 257 4.10 21.06 -3.33
C ARG A 257 5.49 20.65 -2.89
N ARG A 258 5.64 19.38 -2.54
CA ARG A 258 6.88 18.78 -2.05
C ARG A 258 6.90 17.31 -2.43
N SER A 259 8.07 16.77 -2.72
CA SER A 259 8.29 15.34 -2.82
C SER A 259 9.69 15.00 -2.33
N GLU A 260 9.82 13.88 -1.63
CA GLU A 260 11.11 13.47 -1.06
C GLU A 260 11.21 11.96 -0.83
N VAL A 261 12.45 11.47 -0.83
CA VAL A 261 12.80 10.21 -0.21
C VAL A 261 13.08 10.49 1.27
N VAL A 262 12.29 9.90 2.16
CA VAL A 262 12.45 10.11 3.59
C VAL A 262 13.62 9.27 4.10
N SER A 263 14.65 9.89 4.65
CA SER A 263 15.81 9.18 5.20
C SER A 263 15.46 8.50 6.54
N TYR A 264 14.79 7.35 6.46
CA TYR A 264 14.30 6.60 7.61
C TYR A 264 14.54 5.08 7.44
N PRO A 265 15.79 4.59 7.55
CA PRO A 265 16.17 3.21 7.23
C PRO A 265 15.77 2.21 8.34
N VAL A 266 14.46 1.94 8.45
CA VAL A 266 13.87 0.94 9.37
C VAL A 266 13.31 -0.29 8.65
N SER A 267 13.39 -0.28 7.31
CA SER A 267 13.08 -1.35 6.36
C SER A 267 14.20 -1.41 5.32
N ASP A 268 14.21 -2.38 4.41
CA ASP A 268 15.11 -2.40 3.26
C ASP A 268 14.73 -1.40 2.15
N HIS A 269 13.55 -0.79 2.24
CA HIS A 269 13.15 0.37 1.44
C HIS A 269 13.17 1.65 2.29
N LEU A 270 13.42 2.80 1.65
CA LEU A 270 13.13 4.11 2.23
C LEU A 270 11.70 4.53 1.86
N PRO A 271 10.96 5.18 2.78
CA PRO A 271 9.67 5.76 2.46
C PRO A 271 9.77 6.87 1.39
N ILE A 272 8.75 6.95 0.54
CA ILE A 272 8.57 8.06 -0.40
C ILE A 272 7.39 8.90 0.04
N ALA A 273 7.61 10.22 0.17
CA ALA A 273 6.60 11.17 0.57
C ALA A 273 6.29 12.18 -0.54
N MET A 274 5.05 12.63 -0.60
CA MET A 274 4.61 13.69 -1.50
C MET A 274 3.48 14.50 -0.90
N ASP A 275 3.62 15.82 -0.94
CA ASP A 275 2.56 16.75 -0.57
C ASP A 275 1.91 17.24 -1.86
N ILE A 276 0.62 16.98 -2.03
CA ILE A 276 -0.14 17.49 -3.16
C ILE A 276 -1.19 18.47 -2.69
N LYS A 277 -1.40 19.53 -3.46
CA LYS A 277 -2.52 20.44 -3.22
C LYS A 277 -3.84 19.75 -3.56
N LEU A 278 -4.84 19.95 -2.71
CA LEU A 278 -6.18 19.47 -3.02
C LEU A 278 -6.79 20.25 -4.21
N PRO A 279 -7.59 19.59 -5.07
CA PRO A 279 -8.34 20.29 -6.10
C PRO A 279 -9.26 21.38 -5.51
N LYS A 280 -9.66 22.35 -6.33
CA LYS A 280 -10.56 23.42 -5.87
C LYS A 280 -11.91 22.81 -5.47
N GLY A 281 -12.46 23.25 -4.34
CA GLY A 281 -13.75 22.77 -3.81
C GLY A 281 -13.66 21.59 -2.84
N TYR A 282 -12.51 20.92 -2.75
CA TYR A 282 -12.41 19.70 -1.96
C TYR A 282 -12.39 19.92 -0.43
N LEU A 283 -11.99 21.10 0.05
CA LEU A 283 -11.83 21.40 1.48
C LEU A 283 -13.14 21.28 2.27
N GLU A 284 -14.27 21.54 1.64
CA GLU A 284 -15.59 21.45 2.27
C GLU A 284 -16.13 20.01 2.31
N THR A 285 -15.46 19.09 1.62
CA THR A 285 -15.98 17.74 1.30
C THR A 285 -15.04 16.60 1.70
N PHE A 286 -13.87 16.90 2.27
CA PHE A 286 -12.82 15.92 2.60
C PHE A 286 -12.89 15.43 4.05
#